data_AF-A0A1V1X6L3-F1
#
_entry.id   AF-A0A1V1X6L3-F1
#
_cell.length_a   1.000
_cell.length_b   1.000
_cell.length_c   1.000
_cell.angle_alpha   90.00
_cell.angle_beta   90.00
_cell.angle_gamma   90.00
#
_symmetry.space_group_name_H-M   'P 1'
#
loop_
_entity.id
_entity.type
_entity.pdbx_description
1 polymer ?
#
loop_
_entity_poly.entity_id
_entity_poly.type
_entity_poly.pdbx_seq_one_letter_code
_entity_poly.pdbx_strand_id
1 'polypeptide(L)' 'MKHSVQKLADEIGIHADTIWKARRRRQASFKLAEQLETITGIDRLWFIYPDKYGDGWQYIGENKEVNFGQSIK' A
#
# COMPACT_ATOMS: atom_id res chain seq x y z
N MET A 1 -5.35 -8.33 9.31
CA MET A 1 -3.90 -8.17 9.12
C MET A 1 -3.67 -6.98 8.18
N LYS A 2 -2.64 -6.15 8.38
CA LYS A 2 -2.35 -4.97 7.51
C LYS A 2 -1.05 -5.21 6.74
N HIS A 3 -0.99 -4.83 5.46
CA HIS A 3 0.23 -4.90 4.63
C HIS A 3 1.06 -3.62 4.81
N SER A 4 2.40 -3.73 4.91
CA SER A 4 3.25 -2.54 4.94
C SER A 4 3.45 -1.99 3.52
N VAL A 5 3.57 -0.67 3.39
CA VAL A 5 3.85 -0.04 2.09
C VAL A 5 5.17 -0.56 1.50
N GLN A 6 6.22 -0.78 2.32
CA GLN A 6 7.50 -1.28 1.81
C GLN A 6 7.36 -2.66 1.19
N LYS A 7 6.69 -3.58 1.89
CA LYS A 7 6.50 -4.94 1.40
C LYS A 7 5.70 -4.95 0.09
N LEU A 8 4.63 -4.16 0.00
CA LEU A 8 3.86 -4.03 -1.23
C LEU A 8 4.71 -3.44 -2.37
N ALA A 9 5.55 -2.46 -2.08
CA ALA A 9 6.41 -1.84 -3.06
C ALA A 9 7.45 -2.83 -3.60
N ASP A 10 8.05 -3.62 -2.71
CA ASP A 10 9.04 -4.64 -3.04
C ASP A 10 8.41 -5.78 -3.86
N GLU A 11 7.21 -6.25 -3.48
CA GLU A 11 6.50 -7.31 -4.22
C GLU A 11 6.03 -6.85 -5.62
N ILE A 12 5.62 -5.59 -5.76
CA ILE A 12 5.21 -5.02 -7.05
C ILE A 12 6.44 -4.61 -7.90
N GLY A 13 7.61 -4.42 -7.28
CA GLY A 13 8.81 -3.92 -7.95
C GLY A 13 8.74 -2.43 -8.28
N ILE A 14 8.15 -1.62 -7.39
CA ILE A 14 8.05 -0.16 -7.54
C ILE A 14 8.58 0.57 -6.30
N HIS A 15 8.79 1.89 -6.40
CA HIS A 15 9.13 2.69 -5.23
C HIS A 15 7.94 2.81 -4.26
N ALA A 16 8.22 2.65 -2.96
CA ALA A 16 7.25 2.83 -1.87
C ALA A 16 6.54 4.20 -1.89
N ASP A 17 7.23 5.24 -2.37
CA ASP A 17 6.67 6.58 -2.55
C ASP A 17 5.46 6.61 -3.51
N THR A 18 5.45 5.73 -4.52
CA THR A 18 4.31 5.59 -5.46
C THR A 18 3.04 5.16 -4.73
N ILE A 19 3.15 4.15 -3.87
CA ILE A 19 2.03 3.64 -3.06
C ILE A 19 1.62 4.68 -2.02
N TRP A 20 2.58 5.36 -1.40
CA TRP A 20 2.32 6.44 -0.44
C TRP A 20 1.56 7.62 -1.06
N LYS A 21 1.96 8.08 -2.25
CA LYS A 21 1.26 9.14 -2.98
C LYS A 21 -0.16 8.72 -3.34
N ALA A 22 -0.34 7.50 -3.83
CA ALA A 22 -1.67 6.96 -4.15
C ALA A 22 -2.57 6.87 -2.91
N ARG A 23 -2.01 6.36 -1.80
CA ARG A 23 -2.70 6.26 -0.50
C ARG A 23 -3.12 7.61 0.05
N ARG A 24 -2.23 8.59 0.05
CA ARG A 24 -2.51 9.95 0.52
C ARG A 24 -3.61 10.62 -0.29
N ARG A 25 -3.68 10.32 -1.59
CA ARG A 25 -4.74 10.79 -2.49
C ARG A 25 -6.01 9.94 -2.42
N ARG A 26 -6.00 8.83 -1.67
CA ARG A 26 -7.04 7.79 -1.66
C ARG A 26 -7.45 7.38 -3.08
N GLN A 27 -6.48 7.28 -3.98
CA GLN A 27 -6.73 7.03 -5.40
C GLN A 27 -5.54 6.30 -6.04
N ALA A 28 -5.76 5.04 -6.42
CA ALA A 28 -4.82 4.26 -7.22
C ALA A 28 -5.11 4.43 -8.72
N SER A 29 -4.06 4.32 -9.55
CA SER A 29 -4.26 4.03 -10.97
C SER A 29 -4.77 2.60 -11.15
N PHE A 30 -5.43 2.32 -12.28
CA PHE A 30 -5.95 0.97 -12.57
C PHE A 30 -4.85 -0.10 -12.44
N LYS A 31 -3.70 0.13 -13.07
CA LYS A 31 -2.55 -0.79 -13.00
C LYS A 31 -2.06 -1.02 -11.56
N LEU A 32 -1.96 0.04 -10.75
CA LEU A 32 -1.54 -0.12 -9.35
C LEU A 32 -2.59 -0.91 -8.55
N ALA A 33 -3.88 -0.65 -8.78
CA ALA A 33 -4.96 -1.32 -8.07
C ALA A 33 -5.03 -2.82 -8.41
N GLU A 34 -4.78 -3.23 -9.67
CA GLU A 34 -4.69 -4.66 -10.04
C GLU A 34 -3.54 -5.38 -9.33
N GLN A 35 -2.38 -4.72 -9.21
CA GLN A 35 -1.24 -5.28 -8.49
C GLN A 35 -1.53 -5.39 -6.99
N LEU A 36 -2.16 -4.36 -6.41
CA LEU A 36 -2.59 -4.38 -5.01
C LEU A 36 -3.64 -5.48 -4.75
N GLU A 37 -4.60 -5.67 -5.64
CA GLU A 37 -5.60 -6.75 -5.56
C GLU A 37 -4.93 -8.12 -5.59
N THR A 38 -3.97 -8.32 -6.48
CA THR A 38 -3.22 -9.58 -6.61
C THR A 38 -2.49 -9.95 -5.31
N ILE A 39 -1.90 -8.97 -4.62
CA ILE A 39 -1.08 -9.20 -3.42
C ILE A 39 -1.91 -9.22 -2.12
N THR A 40 -2.91 -8.32 -2.03
CA THR A 40 -3.70 -8.13 -0.80
C THR A 40 -4.99 -8.95 -0.78
N GLY A 41 -5.46 -9.42 -1.95
CA GLY A 41 -6.78 -10.03 -2.12
C GLY A 41 -7.95 -9.05 -1.97
N ILE A 42 -7.68 -7.75 -1.84
CA ILE A 42 -8.70 -6.70 -1.73
C ILE A 42 -9.08 -6.27 -3.15
N ASP A 43 -10.38 -6.26 -3.45
CA ASP A 43 -10.88 -5.88 -4.78
C ASP A 43 -10.32 -4.51 -5.21
N ARG A 44 -9.79 -4.45 -6.44
CA ARG A 44 -9.13 -3.25 -6.99
C ARG A 44 -10.02 -2.00 -6.91
N LEU A 45 -11.34 -2.15 -6.98
CA LEU A 45 -12.30 -1.04 -6.92
C LEU A 45 -12.26 -0.31 -5.58
N TRP A 46 -11.86 -0.98 -4.50
CA TRP A 46 -11.70 -0.38 -3.16
C TRP A 46 -10.52 0.60 -3.10
N PHE A 47 -9.53 0.47 -3.99
CA PHE A 47 -8.38 1.38 -4.07
C PHE A 47 -8.60 2.53 -5.05
N ILE A 48 -9.46 2.33 -6.06
CA ILE A 48 -9.78 3.33 -7.09
C ILE A 48 -10.94 4.24 -6.64
N TYR A 49 -11.97 3.65 -6.03
CA TYR A 49 -13.21 4.33 -5.62
C TYR A 49 -13.58 3.98 -4.17
N PRO A 50 -12.75 4.36 -3.19
CA PRO A 50 -12.89 3.91 -1.81
C PRO A 50 -14.22 4.32 -1.15
N ASP A 51 -14.81 5.45 -1.58
CA ASP A 51 -16.08 5.92 -1.03
C ASP A 51 -17.31 5.16 -1.58
N LYS A 52 -17.14 4.34 -2.63
CA LYS A 52 -18.22 3.55 -3.25
C LYS A 52 -18.15 2.06 -2.89
N TYR A 53 -16.96 1.49 -2.80
CA TYR A 53 -16.79 0.04 -2.62
C TYR A 53 -16.22 -0.34 -1.25
N GLY A 54 -15.65 0.61 -0.51
CA GLY A 54 -14.95 0.38 0.75
C GLY A 54 -13.51 0.89 0.68
N ASP A 55 -12.97 1.36 1.79
CA ASP A 55 -11.65 1.99 1.83
C ASP A 55 -10.53 0.95 1.91
N GLY A 56 -10.05 0.47 0.75
CA GLY A 56 -8.96 -0.51 0.68
C GLY A 56 -7.65 0.00 1.32
N TRP A 57 -7.48 1.32 1.35
CA TRP A 57 -6.32 2.00 1.91
C TRP A 57 -6.14 1.84 3.43
N GLN A 58 -7.21 1.50 4.17
CA GLN A 58 -7.12 1.26 5.63
C GLN A 58 -6.33 -0.01 5.98
N TYR A 59 -6.22 -0.95 5.04
CA TYR A 59 -5.50 -2.22 5.17
C TYR A 59 -4.03 -2.11 4.78
N ILE A 60 -3.63 -0.97 4.19
CA ILE A 60 -2.25 -0.64 3.89
C ILE A 60 -1.74 0.24 5.03
N GLY A 61 -0.93 -0.36 5.90
CA GLY A 61 -0.34 0.30 7.06
C GLY A 61 0.88 1.14 6.69
N GLU A 62 1.23 2.09 7.55
CA GLU A 62 2.50 2.81 7.44
C GLU A 62 3.70 1.89 7.69
N ASN A 63 4.85 2.26 7.12
CA ASN A 63 6.13 1.75 7.59
C ASN A 63 6.33 2.19 9.05
N LYS A 64 6.07 1.28 9.98
CA LYS A 64 6.76 1.25 11.27
C LYS A 64 7.65 0.01 11.33
N GLU A 65 8.59 -0.10 10.39
CA GLU A 65 9.90 -0.60 10.78
C GLU A 65 10.66 0.57 11.38
N VAL A 66 10.35 0.87 12.64
CA VAL A 66 11.33 1.54 13.48
C VAL A 66 12.44 0.51 13.66
N ASN A 67 13.57 0.71 12.99
CA ASN A 67 14.81 0.02 13.33
C ASN A 67 15.21 0.45 14.75
N PHE A 68 14.64 -0.19 15.78
CA PHE A 68 15.20 -0.14 17.12
C PHE A 68 16.54 -0.89 17.05
N GLY A 69 17.64 -0.13 16.97
CA GLY A 69 18.98 -0.67 17.22
C GLY A 69 19.97 -0.61 16.06
N GLN A 70 20.06 0.49 15.31
CA GLN A 70 21.38 0.87 14.80
C GLN A 70 22.23 1.38 15.98
N SER A 71 22.74 0.43 16.76
CA SER A 71 23.92 0.63 17.60
C SER A 71 25.13 0.54 16.68
N ILE A 72 25.50 1.64 16.02
CA ILE A 72 26.75 1.72 15.29
C ILE A 72 27.76 2.41 16.22
N LYS A 73 28.70 1.60 16.71
CA LYS A 73 29.95 2.08 17.33
C LYS A 73 30.82 2.76 16.29
#